data_AF-A0A7C4BMY2-F1
#
_entry.id   AF-A0A7C4BMY2-F1
#
_cell.length_a   1.000
_cell.length_b   1.000
_cell.length_c   1.000
_cell.angle_alpha   90.00
_cell.angle_beta   90.00
_cell.angle_gamma   90.00
#
_symmetry.space_group_name_H-M   'P 1'
#
loop_
_entity.id
_entity.type
_entity.pdbx_description
1 polymer ?
#
loop_
_entity_poly.entity_id
_entity_poly.type
_entity_poly.pdbx_seq_one_letter_code
_entity_poly.pdbx_strand_id
1 'polypeptide(L)'
;MVEMALILIFGVIAFLIIFVWAVPVPLWISAKFSGVNVRPFRDLVAMRLRRVPPTLIVKAMISATKAGLRLSVDKVEAHFLAGGNVQGVVNALIAADKAGISL
;
A
#
# COMPACT_ATOMS: atom_id res chain seq x y z
N MET A 1 -17.11 -33.98 -20.85
CA MET A 1 -17.62 -32.58 -20.76
C MET A 1 -17.66 -32.07 -19.33
N VAL A 2 -18.29 -32.79 -18.40
CA VAL A 2 -18.42 -32.37 -16.99
C VAL A 2 -17.06 -32.29 -16.27
N GLU A 3 -16.17 -33.26 -16.48
CA GLU A 3 -14.83 -33.28 -15.87
C GLU A 3 -13.97 -32.08 -16.30
N MET A 4 -14.01 -31.71 -17.57
CA MET A 4 -13.30 -30.54 -18.11
C MET A 4 -13.84 -29.24 -17.51
N ALA A 5 -15.16 -29.13 -17.32
CA ALA A 5 -15.78 -27.98 -16.67
C ALA A 5 -15.36 -27.87 -15.19
N LEU A 6 -15.27 -29.00 -14.47
CA LEU A 6 -14.82 -29.01 -13.07
C LEU A 6 -13.36 -28.57 -12.93
N ILE A 7 -12.47 -29.03 -13.82
CA ILE A 7 -11.05 -28.62 -13.83
C ILE A 7 -10.93 -27.12 -14.10
N LEU A 8 -11.70 -26.58 -15.07
CA LEU A 8 -11.70 -25.16 -15.39
C LEU A 8 -12.18 -24.32 -14.19
N ILE A 9 -13.29 -24.71 -13.57
CA ILE A 9 -13.86 -24.02 -12.40
C ILE A 9 -12.85 -24.03 -11.25
N PHE A 10 -12.21 -25.17 -10.97
CA PHE A 10 -11.21 -25.28 -9.93
C PHE A 10 -9.99 -24.39 -10.21
N GLY A 11 -9.53 -24.35 -11.46
CA GLY A 11 -8.44 -23.47 -11.89
C GLY A 11 -8.76 -21.98 -11.69
N VAL A 12 -9.97 -21.55 -12.05
CA VAL A 12 -10.43 -20.16 -11.86
C VAL A 12 -10.53 -19.80 -10.39
N ILE A 13 -11.07 -20.69 -9.56
CA ILE A 13 -11.19 -20.47 -8.11
C ILE A 13 -9.79 -20.38 -7.47
N ALA A 14 -8.88 -21.30 -7.80
CA ALA A 14 -7.52 -21.28 -7.29
C ALA A 14 -6.79 -19.99 -7.69
N PHE A 15 -6.94 -19.56 -8.96
CA PHE A 15 -6.39 -18.29 -9.43
C PHE A 15 -6.96 -17.09 -8.67
N LEU A 16 -8.27 -17.04 -8.46
CA LEU A 16 -8.93 -15.97 -7.69
C LEU A 16 -8.42 -15.90 -6.25
N ILE A 17 -8.24 -17.05 -5.58
CA ILE A 17 -7.71 -17.10 -4.22
C ILE A 17 -6.29 -16.52 -4.17
N ILE A 18 -5.42 -16.95 -5.09
CA ILE A 18 -4.04 -16.44 -5.18
C ILE A 18 -4.04 -14.93 -5.47
N PHE A 19 -4.92 -14.49 -6.38
CA PHE A 19 -5.05 -13.10 -6.77
C PHE A 19 -5.47 -12.20 -5.61
N VAL A 20 -6.54 -12.56 -4.90
CA VAL A 20 -7.05 -11.82 -3.74
C VAL A 20 -6.07 -11.86 -2.57
N TRP A 21 -5.32 -12.95 -2.42
CA TRP A 21 -4.25 -13.02 -1.43
C TRP A 21 -3.08 -12.10 -1.78
N ALA A 22 -2.68 -12.04 -3.06
CA ALA A 22 -1.55 -11.26 -3.54
C ALA A 22 -1.82 -9.74 -3.54
N VAL A 23 -3.00 -9.33 -3.97
CA VAL A 23 -3.40 -7.91 -4.03
C VAL A 23 -4.27 -7.59 -2.81
N PRO A 24 -3.82 -6.75 -1.86
CA PRO A 24 -4.66 -6.32 -0.75
C PRO A 24 -5.72 -5.31 -1.25
N VAL A 25 -6.77 -5.82 -1.89
CA VAL A 25 -7.87 -5.03 -2.47
C VAL A 25 -8.49 -4.06 -1.45
N PRO A 26 -8.76 -4.45 -0.19
CA PRO A 26 -9.30 -3.51 0.80
C PRO A 26 -8.37 -2.32 1.04
N LEU A 27 -7.06 -2.56 1.11
CA LEU A 27 -6.05 -1.52 1.35
C LEU A 27 -5.99 -0.54 0.18
N TRP A 28 -6.05 -1.04 -1.05
CA TRP A 28 -6.08 -0.22 -2.25
C TRP A 28 -7.31 0.70 -2.28
N ILE A 29 -8.48 0.14 -1.96
CA ILE A 29 -9.74 0.90 -1.88
C ILE A 29 -9.61 2.02 -0.85
N SER A 30 -9.13 1.72 0.38
CA SER A 30 -8.92 2.72 1.43
C SER A 30 -7.96 3.83 1.00
N ALA A 31 -6.88 3.49 0.29
CA ALA A 31 -5.93 4.46 -0.22
C ALA A 31 -6.56 5.39 -1.25
N LYS A 32 -7.30 4.83 -2.22
CA LYS A 32 -7.98 5.58 -3.29
C LYS A 32 -8.99 6.58 -2.71
N PHE A 33 -9.81 6.16 -1.75
CA PHE A 33 -10.78 7.05 -1.09
C PHE A 33 -10.12 8.11 -0.19
N SER A 34 -8.88 7.89 0.24
CA SER A 34 -8.11 8.85 1.00
C SER A 34 -7.28 9.80 0.13
N GLY A 35 -7.43 9.76 -1.20
CA GLY A 35 -6.67 10.58 -2.14
C GLY A 35 -5.22 10.11 -2.36
N VAL A 36 -4.85 8.93 -1.86
CA VAL A 36 -3.52 8.35 -2.06
C VAL A 36 -3.53 7.54 -3.36
N ASN A 37 -2.80 8.01 -4.36
CA ASN A 37 -2.71 7.34 -5.66
C ASN A 37 -1.70 6.20 -5.64
N VAL A 38 -2.15 5.01 -5.21
CA VAL A 38 -1.39 3.75 -5.30
C VAL A 38 -2.02 2.83 -6.34
N ARG A 39 -1.18 2.23 -7.19
CA ARG A 39 -1.58 1.26 -8.22
C ARG A 39 -1.47 -0.15 -7.63
N PRO A 40 -2.52 -1.00 -7.72
CA PRO A 40 -2.54 -2.31 -7.07
C PRO A 40 -1.37 -3.22 -7.49
N PHE A 41 -1.11 -3.32 -8.79
CA PHE A 41 -0.08 -4.21 -9.33
C PHE A 41 1.33 -3.62 -9.27
N ARG A 42 1.48 -2.33 -9.60
CA ARG A 42 2.81 -1.72 -9.66
C ARG A 42 3.33 -1.35 -8.27
N ASP A 43 2.46 -0.96 -7.35
CA ASP A 43 2.91 -0.41 -6.07
C ASP A 43 2.69 -1.47 -4.96
N LEU A 44 1.48 -1.99 -4.76
CA LEU A 44 1.21 -2.93 -3.65
C LEU A 44 1.88 -4.30 -3.82
N VAL A 45 1.88 -4.86 -5.03
CA VAL A 45 2.58 -6.13 -5.30
C VAL A 45 4.10 -5.91 -5.29
N ALA A 46 4.60 -4.80 -5.83
CA ALA A 46 6.03 -4.49 -5.78
C ALA A 46 6.54 -4.25 -4.36
N MET A 47 5.73 -3.65 -3.47
CA MET A 47 6.04 -3.55 -2.03
C MET A 47 6.27 -4.95 -1.45
N ARG A 48 5.34 -5.89 -1.69
CA ARG A 48 5.48 -7.27 -1.19
C ARG A 48 6.71 -7.97 -1.76
N LEU A 49 6.99 -7.80 -3.05
CA LEU A 49 8.18 -8.37 -3.70
C LEU A 49 9.48 -7.81 -3.09
N ARG A 50 9.51 -6.51 -2.79
CA ARG A 50 10.62 -5.82 -2.11
C ARG A 50 10.65 -6.06 -0.60
N ARG A 51 9.79 -6.93 -0.07
CA ARG A 51 9.63 -7.21 1.37
C ARG A 51 9.26 -5.98 2.22
N VAL A 52 8.60 -5.00 1.61
CA VAL A 52 8.04 -3.83 2.28
C VAL A 52 6.57 -4.11 2.65
N PRO A 53 6.14 -3.94 3.91
CA PRO A 53 4.76 -4.15 4.31
C PRO A 53 3.84 -3.08 3.69
N PRO A 54 2.95 -3.40 2.73
CA PRO A 54 2.14 -2.39 2.05
C PRO A 54 1.19 -1.66 3.00
N THR A 55 0.67 -2.37 4.01
CA THR A 55 -0.24 -1.80 5.02
C THR A 55 0.41 -0.67 5.80
N LEU A 56 1.68 -0.78 6.15
CA LEU A 56 2.42 0.25 6.90
C LEU A 56 2.59 1.52 6.04
N ILE A 57 3.08 1.35 4.81
CA ILE A 57 3.35 2.45 3.89
C ILE A 57 2.06 3.19 3.53
N VAL A 58 1.03 2.45 3.14
CA VAL A 58 -0.26 3.05 2.74
C VAL A 58 -0.90 3.81 3.91
N LYS A 59 -0.89 3.26 5.13
CA LYS A 59 -1.44 3.97 6.29
C LYS A 59 -0.69 5.28 6.56
N ALA A 60 0.65 5.25 6.51
CA ALA A 60 1.46 6.45 6.68
C ALA A 60 1.17 7.49 5.58
N MET A 61 1.05 7.05 4.32
CA MET A 61 0.68 7.91 3.20
C MET A 61 -0.73 8.52 3.35
N ILE A 62 -1.70 7.76 3.86
CA ILE A 62 -3.05 8.25 4.15
C ILE A 62 -2.98 9.36 5.22
N SER A 63 -2.25 9.13 6.31
CA SER A 63 -2.09 10.14 7.37
C SER A 63 -1.44 11.42 6.85
N ALA A 64 -0.35 11.30 6.08
CA ALA A 64 0.31 12.44 5.47
C ALA A 64 -0.61 13.22 4.53
N THR A 65 -1.29 12.51 3.62
CA THR A 65 -2.20 13.12 2.63
C THR A 65 -3.36 13.85 3.30
N LYS A 66 -3.96 13.25 4.34
CA LYS A 66 -5.03 13.89 5.12
C LYS A 66 -4.55 15.10 5.93
N ALA A 67 -3.27 15.14 6.30
CA ALA A 67 -2.66 16.30 6.93
C ALA A 67 -2.30 17.42 5.94
N GLY A 68 -2.43 17.17 4.63
CA GLY A 68 -2.06 18.11 3.57
C GLY A 68 -0.64 17.91 3.03
N LEU A 69 0.11 16.94 3.55
CA LEU A 69 1.48 16.64 3.13
C LEU A 69 1.49 15.79 1.86
N ARG A 70 2.29 16.22 0.88
CA ARG A 70 2.54 15.47 -0.35
C ARG A 70 3.85 14.70 -0.24
N LEU A 71 3.78 13.45 0.17
CA LEU A 71 4.92 12.55 0.22
C LEU A 71 5.00 11.67 -1.04
N SER A 72 6.20 11.24 -1.39
CA SER A 72 6.40 10.22 -2.42
C SER A 72 6.39 8.83 -1.78
N VAL A 73 5.59 7.92 -2.32
CA VAL A 73 5.54 6.51 -1.90
C VAL A 73 6.93 5.89 -1.95
N ASP A 74 7.69 6.14 -3.02
CA ASP A 74 9.04 5.58 -3.20
C ASP A 74 10.00 6.05 -2.11
N LYS A 75 9.89 7.31 -1.66
CA LYS A 75 10.72 7.84 -0.56
C LYS A 75 10.36 7.21 0.77
N VAL A 76 9.07 7.01 1.04
CA VAL A 76 8.58 6.38 2.27
C VAL A 76 8.99 4.90 2.32
N GLU A 77 8.90 4.21 1.18
CA GLU A 77 9.39 2.83 1.05
C GLU A 77 10.91 2.74 1.22
N ALA A 78 11.68 3.64 0.58
CA ALA A 78 13.13 3.68 0.71
C ALA A 78 13.55 3.93 2.17
N HIS A 79 12.83 4.79 2.89
CA HIS A 79 13.06 5.01 4.31
C HIS A 79 12.79 3.75 5.15
N PHE A 80 11.73 3.01 4.84
CA PHE A 80 11.47 1.70 5.49
C PHE A 80 12.60 0.70 5.21
N LEU A 81 13.04 0.60 3.97
CA LEU A 81 14.13 -0.30 3.56
C LEU A 81 15.47 0.07 4.20
N ALA A 82 15.67 1.34 4.51
CA ALA A 82 16.81 1.82 5.30
C ALA A 82 16.71 1.49 6.81
N GLY A 83 15.67 0.76 7.24
CA GLY A 83 15.41 0.43 8.64
C GLY A 83 14.74 1.55 9.45
N GLY A 84 14.22 2.58 8.78
CA GLY A 84 13.62 3.73 9.41
C GLY A 84 12.20 3.49 9.96
N ASN A 85 11.81 4.28 10.97
CA ASN A 85 10.45 4.28 11.50
C ASN A 85 9.55 5.21 10.69
N VAL A 86 8.95 4.65 9.63
CA VAL A 86 8.03 5.37 8.73
C VAL A 86 6.93 6.12 9.48
N GLN A 87 6.24 5.46 10.42
CA GLN A 87 5.11 6.08 11.11
C GLN A 87 5.57 7.23 12.00
N GLY A 88 6.69 7.06 12.70
CA GLY A 88 7.29 8.08 13.55
C GLY A 88 7.68 9.32 12.76
N VAL A 89 8.39 9.14 11.63
CA VAL A 89 8.80 10.25 10.76
C VAL A 89 7.61 10.96 10.17
N VAL A 90 6.61 10.24 9.64
CA VAL A 90 5.41 10.89 9.09
C VAL A 90 4.66 11.67 10.17
N ASN A 91 4.51 11.13 11.38
CA ASN A 91 3.87 11.86 12.47
C ASN A 91 4.66 13.12 12.86
N ALA A 92 6.00 13.05 12.88
CA ALA A 92 6.85 14.20 13.15
C ALA A 92 6.73 15.27 12.07
N LEU A 93 6.69 14.89 10.78
CA LEU A 93 6.45 15.81 9.67
C LEU A 93 5.09 16.49 9.79
N ILE A 94 4.04 15.74 10.14
CA ILE A 94 2.71 16.31 10.37
C ILE A 94 2.74 17.30 11.53
N ALA A 95 3.39 16.95 12.64
CA ALA A 95 3.50 17.83 13.80
C ALA A 95 4.27 19.12 13.48
N ALA A 96 5.38 19.02 12.76
CA ALA A 96 6.19 20.16 12.33
C ALA A 96 5.41 21.09 11.38
N ASP A 97 4.71 20.54 10.39
CA ASP A 97 3.84 21.30 9.47
C ASP A 97 2.74 22.06 10.23
N LYS A 98 2.08 21.40 11.20
CA LYS A 98 1.05 22.05 12.03
C LYS A 98 1.62 23.08 13.01
N ALA A 99 2.88 22.93 13.42
CA ALA A 99 3.60 23.91 14.24
C ALA A 99 4.20 25.06 13.44
N GLY A 100 4.07 25.07 12.10
CA GLY A 100 4.65 26.10 11.24
C GLY A 100 6.17 26.02 11.13
N ILE A 101 6.77 24.87 11.43
CA ILE A 101 8.20 24.64 11.27
C ILE A 101 8.45 24.28 9.80
N SER A 102 9.28 25.06 9.11
CA SER A 102 9.71 24.75 7.73
C SER A 102 10.55 23.47 7.73
N LEU A 103 10.20 22.53 6.85
CA LEU A 103 10.83 21.21 6.69
C LEU A 103 11.71 21.12 5.44
#